data_AF-A0A497H9H4-F1
#
_entry.id   AF-A0A497H9H4-F1
#
_cell.length_a   1.000
_cell.length_b   1.000
_cell.length_c   1.000
_cell.angle_alpha   90.00
_cell.angle_beta   90.00
_cell.angle_gamma   90.00
#
_symmetry.space_group_name_H-M   'P 1'
#
loop_
_entity.id
_entity.type
_entity.pdbx_description
1 polymer ?
#
loop_
_entity_poly.entity_id
_entity_poly.type
_entity_poly.pdbx_seq_one_letter_code
_entity_poly.pdbx_strand_id
1 'polypeptide(L)'
;SLSYIYRSSLNKILYITLLLYSMLLVLTVFLFQIYSSKLVKRELFRISLHGKLYHFRCPICNGIFAVKESRKNGRKPLILRCPICGSIGRVEFFHPVTHNTLPVEKSDGINFTCNSCGEKLTVWAEGRDLNPNIEVFSCPFCGSFKPLRKT
;
A
#
# COMPACT_ATOMS: atom_id res chain seq x y z
N SER A 1 35.00 37.70 40.22
CA SER A 1 33.98 38.25 39.30
C SER A 1 34.05 37.64 37.90
N LEU A 2 35.23 37.50 37.28
CA LEU A 2 35.40 36.86 35.95
C LEU A 2 34.91 35.39 35.89
N SER A 3 35.11 34.60 36.94
CA SER A 3 34.66 33.21 37.02
C SER A 3 33.12 33.04 36.99
N TYR A 4 32.38 34.03 37.50
CA TYR A 4 30.91 34.00 37.51
C TYR A 4 30.32 34.37 36.14
N ILE A 5 30.90 35.36 35.47
CA ILE A 5 30.51 35.78 34.11
C ILE A 5 30.78 34.63 33.13
N TYR A 6 31.92 33.95 33.24
CA TYR A 6 32.27 32.80 32.41
C TYR A 6 31.30 31.61 32.62
N ARG A 7 30.94 31.31 33.87
CA ARG A 7 29.99 30.24 34.20
C ARG A 7 28.57 30.53 33.70
N SER A 8 28.14 31.80 33.77
CA SER A 8 26.85 32.26 33.23
C SER A 8 26.79 32.12 31.70
N SER A 9 27.86 32.52 30.99
CA SER A 9 27.95 32.36 29.54
C SER A 9 28.00 30.90 29.09
N LEU A 10 28.71 30.03 29.81
CA LEU A 10 28.74 28.59 29.56
C LEU A 10 27.36 27.94 29.75
N ASN A 11 26.63 28.31 30.81
CA ASN A 11 25.29 27.78 31.06
C ASN A 11 24.30 28.19 29.95
N LYS A 12 24.43 29.38 29.38
CA LYS A 12 23.60 29.82 28.23
C LYS A 12 23.90 29.01 26.98
N ILE A 13 25.18 28.77 26.68
CA ILE A 13 25.59 27.95 25.54
C ILE A 13 25.07 26.51 25.71
N LEU A 14 25.22 25.94 26.91
CA LEU A 14 24.72 24.60 27.23
C LEU A 14 23.19 24.50 27.10
N TYR A 15 22.46 25.53 27.51
CA TYR A 15 21.01 25.57 27.36
C TYR A 15 20.57 25.64 25.89
N ILE A 16 21.24 26.46 25.08
CA ILE A 16 20.96 26.58 23.64
C ILE A 16 21.26 25.27 22.92
N THR A 17 22.37 24.60 23.24
CA THR A 17 22.70 23.30 22.63
C THR A 17 21.67 22.25 23.00
N LEU A 18 21.22 22.18 24.26
CA LEU A 18 20.16 21.26 24.68
C LEU A 18 18.84 21.51 23.95
N LEU A 19 18.45 22.77 23.76
CA LEU A 19 17.25 23.13 22.98
C LEU A 19 17.37 22.73 21.51
N LEU A 20 18.53 22.89 20.89
CA LEU A 20 18.76 22.47 19.51
C LEU A 20 18.66 20.95 19.38
N TYR A 21 19.26 20.20 20.31
CA TYR A 21 19.17 18.74 20.32
C TYR A 21 17.74 18.24 20.54
N SER A 22 16.95 18.89 21.40
CA SER A 22 15.55 18.48 21.62
C SER A 22 14.70 18.70 20.38
N MET A 23 14.85 19.83 19.68
CA MET A 23 14.16 20.10 18.42
C MET A 23 14.53 19.09 17.33
N LEU A 24 15.81 18.72 17.24
CA LEU A 24 16.30 17.74 16.27
C LEU A 24 15.77 16.33 16.58
N LEU A 25 15.63 15.98 17.85
CA LEU A 25 15.01 14.73 18.29
C LEU A 25 13.52 14.69 17.90
N VAL A 26 12.77 15.76 18.16
CA VAL A 26 11.35 15.84 17.75
C VAL A 26 11.21 15.71 16.22
N LEU A 27 12.08 16.38 15.45
CA LEU A 27 12.08 16.30 13.99
C LEU A 27 12.36 14.88 13.50
N THR A 28 13.36 14.19 14.08
CA THR A 28 13.70 12.82 13.69
C THR A 28 12.60 11.83 14.03
N VAL A 29 11.92 11.98 15.18
CA VAL A 29 10.74 11.18 15.53
C VAL A 29 9.58 11.44 14.56
N PHE A 30 9.32 12.70 14.22
CA PHE A 30 8.28 13.07 13.27
C PHE A 30 8.56 12.51 11.87
N LEU A 31 9.80 12.64 11.39
CA LEU A 31 10.25 12.05 10.13
C LEU A 31 10.16 10.52 10.15
N PHE A 32 10.51 9.87 11.27
CA PHE A 32 10.37 8.44 11.45
C PHE A 32 8.90 7.98 11.43
N GLN A 33 8.00 8.76 12.00
CA GLN A 33 6.56 8.47 11.98
C GLN A 33 5.98 8.60 10.57
N ILE A 34 6.38 9.62 9.81
CA ILE A 34 6.04 9.76 8.39
C ILE A 34 6.67 8.62 7.58
N TYR A 35 7.92 8.25 7.85
CA TYR A 35 8.60 7.19 7.13
C TYR A 35 7.98 5.80 7.41
N SER A 36 7.61 5.52 8.66
CA SER A 36 6.85 4.31 9.04
C SER A 36 5.48 4.25 8.37
N SER A 37 4.80 5.39 8.19
CA SER A 37 3.54 5.44 7.44
C SER A 37 3.71 5.13 5.94
N LYS A 38 4.92 5.31 5.38
CA LYS A 38 5.26 4.96 3.99
C LYS A 38 5.91 3.58 3.86
N LEU A 39 6.53 3.08 4.93
CA LEU A 39 6.95 1.68 5.11
C LEU A 39 5.76 0.79 5.50
N VAL A 40 4.60 1.00 4.89
CA VAL A 40 3.58 -0.05 4.83
C VAL A 40 4.27 -1.22 4.13
N LYS A 41 4.66 -2.22 4.94
CA LYS A 41 5.12 -3.53 4.48
C LYS A 41 4.30 -3.87 3.25
N ARG A 42 4.94 -4.17 2.11
CA ARG A 42 4.24 -4.73 0.95
C ARG A 42 3.73 -6.09 1.37
N GLU A 43 2.60 -6.12 2.06
CA GLU A 43 2.00 -7.36 2.50
C GLU A 43 1.49 -8.09 1.26
N LEU A 44 1.75 -9.39 1.23
CA LEU A 44 1.33 -10.25 0.15
C LEU A 44 -0.15 -10.57 0.33
N PHE A 45 -0.95 -10.27 -0.68
CA PHE A 45 -2.33 -10.70 -0.72
C PHE A 45 -2.39 -12.21 -0.98
N ARG A 46 -3.21 -12.94 -0.22
CA ARG A 46 -3.38 -14.40 -0.39
C ARG A 46 -4.39 -14.69 -1.49
N ILE A 47 -4.12 -15.68 -2.35
CA ILE A 47 -4.98 -16.04 -3.50
C ILE A 47 -5.92 -17.18 -3.18
N SER A 48 -7.18 -17.05 -3.54
CA SER A 48 -8.11 -18.16 -3.79
C SER A 48 -8.61 -18.15 -5.24
N LEU A 49 -8.59 -19.32 -5.89
CA LEU A 49 -9.14 -19.48 -7.23
C LEU A 49 -10.59 -19.93 -7.15
N HIS A 50 -11.49 -19.18 -7.78
CA HIS A 50 -12.88 -19.62 -7.96
C HIS A 50 -13.42 -19.07 -9.29
N GLY A 51 -13.68 -19.96 -10.25
CA GLY A 51 -14.06 -19.56 -11.61
C GLY A 51 -12.92 -18.88 -12.40
N LYS A 52 -13.26 -18.00 -13.36
CA LYS A 52 -12.29 -17.23 -14.18
C LYS A 52 -11.73 -15.97 -13.46
N LEU A 53 -11.89 -15.89 -12.13
CA LEU A 53 -11.53 -14.74 -11.29
C LEU A 53 -10.51 -15.16 -10.24
N TYR A 54 -9.50 -14.32 -10.03
CA TYR A 54 -8.55 -14.49 -8.94
C TYR A 54 -9.08 -13.71 -7.74
N HIS A 55 -9.37 -14.40 -6.65
CA HIS A 55 -9.81 -13.77 -5.41
C HIS A 55 -8.62 -13.61 -4.47
N PHE A 56 -8.63 -12.54 -3.69
CA PHE A 56 -7.55 -12.11 -2.84
C PHE A 56 -8.08 -11.74 -1.47
N ARG A 57 -7.35 -12.13 -0.41
CA ARG A 57 -7.65 -11.69 0.95
C ARG A 57 -6.62 -10.66 1.42
N CYS A 58 -7.11 -9.50 1.86
CA CYS A 58 -6.30 -8.48 2.50
C CYS A 58 -5.86 -8.93 3.91
N PRO A 59 -4.55 -9.01 4.20
CA PRO A 59 -4.06 -9.35 5.54
C PRO A 59 -4.39 -8.30 6.61
N ILE A 60 -4.55 -7.02 6.22
CA ILE A 60 -4.84 -5.91 7.15
C ILE A 60 -6.31 -5.88 7.57
N CYS A 61 -7.25 -5.91 6.63
CA CYS A 61 -8.68 -5.76 6.93
C CYS A 61 -9.48 -7.05 6.80
N ASN A 62 -8.84 -8.17 6.43
CA ASN A 62 -9.49 -9.44 6.08
C ASN A 62 -10.51 -9.37 4.95
N GLY A 63 -10.63 -8.22 4.28
CA GLY A 63 -11.52 -8.02 3.15
C GLY A 63 -11.11 -8.87 1.96
N ILE A 64 -12.10 -9.41 1.25
CA ILE A 64 -11.91 -10.24 0.07
C ILE A 64 -12.21 -9.40 -1.17
N PHE A 65 -11.38 -9.53 -2.19
CA PHE A 65 -11.55 -8.82 -3.46
C PHE A 65 -11.14 -9.68 -4.64
N ALA A 66 -11.74 -9.46 -5.80
CA ALA A 66 -11.43 -10.20 -7.02
C ALA A 66 -10.68 -9.33 -8.02
N VAL A 67 -9.77 -9.95 -8.78
CA VAL A 67 -9.16 -9.37 -9.98
C VAL A 67 -9.42 -10.29 -11.17
N LYS A 68 -9.88 -9.69 -12.27
CA LYS A 68 -10.02 -10.35 -13.56
C LYS A 68 -8.97 -9.78 -14.48
N GLU A 69 -8.15 -10.68 -14.98
CA GLU A 69 -7.21 -10.38 -16.04
C GLU A 69 -7.90 -10.56 -17.40
N SER A 70 -7.65 -9.64 -18.33
CA SER A 70 -8.12 -9.77 -19.73
C SER A 70 -7.47 -10.96 -20.45
N ARG A 71 -6.27 -11.38 -20.04
CA ARG A 71 -5.55 -12.56 -20.54
C ARG A 71 -5.05 -13.41 -19.38
N LYS A 72 -5.00 -14.74 -19.53
CA LYS A 72 -4.53 -15.65 -18.46
C LYS A 72 -3.01 -15.69 -18.26
N ASN A 73 -2.25 -14.86 -18.99
CA ASN A 73 -0.79 -14.89 -19.00
C ASN A 73 -0.16 -13.79 -18.13
N GLY A 74 -0.92 -13.18 -17.20
CA GLY A 74 -0.38 -12.27 -16.20
C GLY A 74 0.57 -13.00 -15.25
N ARG A 75 1.86 -13.01 -15.59
CA ARG A 75 2.91 -13.69 -14.81
C ARG A 75 3.72 -12.73 -13.95
N LYS A 76 3.45 -11.43 -14.04
CA LYS A 76 4.20 -10.42 -13.29
C LYS A 76 3.41 -10.01 -12.04
N PRO A 77 4.11 -9.63 -10.96
CA PRO A 77 3.45 -9.19 -9.74
C PRO A 77 2.56 -7.97 -9.98
N LEU A 78 1.34 -8.04 -9.49
CA LEU A 78 0.38 -6.94 -9.48
C LEU A 78 0.48 -6.21 -8.15
N ILE A 79 0.66 -4.90 -8.15
CA ILE A 79 0.69 -4.06 -6.95
C ILE A 79 -0.53 -3.15 -7.01
N LEU A 80 -1.34 -3.16 -5.96
CA LEU A 80 -2.53 -2.32 -5.88
C LEU A 80 -2.82 -1.87 -4.44
N ARG A 81 -3.60 -0.80 -4.29
CA ARG A 81 -4.29 -0.48 -3.04
C ARG A 81 -5.42 -1.48 -2.82
N CYS A 82 -5.52 -2.01 -1.62
CA CYS A 82 -6.65 -2.83 -1.21
C CYS A 82 -7.95 -2.07 -1.51
N PRO A 83 -8.89 -2.65 -2.28
CA PRO A 83 -10.14 -1.99 -2.63
C PRO A 83 -11.07 -1.76 -1.44
N ILE A 84 -10.74 -2.24 -0.24
CA ILE A 84 -11.58 -2.11 0.95
C ILE A 84 -10.94 -1.11 1.93
N CYS A 85 -9.74 -1.39 2.44
CA CYS A 85 -9.09 -0.54 3.45
C CYS A 85 -8.02 0.43 2.90
N GLY A 86 -7.70 0.37 1.60
CA GLY A 86 -6.72 1.27 0.98
C GLY A 86 -5.24 0.94 1.22
N SER A 87 -4.92 -0.11 2.00
CA SER A 87 -3.54 -0.56 2.22
C SER A 87 -2.88 -1.04 0.93
N ILE A 88 -1.64 -0.66 0.65
CA ILE A 88 -0.93 -1.10 -0.55
C ILE A 88 -0.37 -2.51 -0.35
N GLY A 89 -0.58 -3.40 -1.31
CA GLY A 89 -0.07 -4.77 -1.26
C GLY A 89 0.34 -5.31 -2.62
N ARG A 90 1.02 -6.45 -2.60
CA ARG A 90 1.48 -7.18 -3.79
C ARG A 90 0.69 -8.47 -3.94
N VAL A 91 0.26 -8.74 -5.16
CA VAL A 91 -0.43 -9.93 -5.64
C VAL A 91 0.56 -10.73 -6.50
N GLU A 92 0.68 -12.02 -6.23
CA GLU A 92 1.48 -12.95 -7.02
C GLU A 92 0.65 -14.15 -7.46
N PHE A 93 0.44 -14.32 -8.76
CA PHE A 93 -0.46 -15.32 -9.34
C PHE A 93 0.04 -16.78 -9.29
N PHE A 94 1.03 -17.11 -8.46
CA PHE A 94 1.79 -18.36 -8.56
C PHE A 94 1.39 -19.49 -7.61
N HIS A 95 0.60 -19.24 -6.56
CA HIS A 95 0.21 -20.30 -5.62
C HIS A 95 -1.24 -20.14 -5.18
N PRO A 96 -2.19 -20.89 -5.77
CA PRO A 96 -3.57 -20.86 -5.30
C PRO A 96 -3.70 -21.56 -3.96
N VAL A 97 -4.22 -20.85 -2.96
CA VAL A 97 -4.71 -21.44 -1.71
C VAL A 97 -6.22 -21.46 -1.79
N THR A 98 -6.81 -22.63 -2.00
CA THR A 98 -8.25 -22.77 -2.09
C THR A 98 -8.90 -22.48 -0.73
N HIS A 99 -9.77 -21.47 -0.66
CA HIS A 99 -10.64 -21.23 0.48
C HIS A 99 -12.08 -21.54 0.04
N ASN A 100 -12.80 -22.33 0.85
CA ASN A 100 -14.09 -22.94 0.48
C ASN A 100 -15.31 -22.00 0.56
N THR A 101 -15.15 -20.75 1.01
CA THR A 101 -16.30 -19.84 1.19
C THR A 101 -15.96 -18.43 0.69
N LEU A 102 -16.60 -18.05 -0.42
CA LEU A 102 -16.65 -16.67 -0.92
C LEU A 102 -18.01 -16.05 -0.55
N PRO A 103 -18.07 -14.76 -0.19
CA PRO A 103 -19.33 -14.05 -0.06
C PRO A 103 -20.14 -14.10 -1.37
N VAL A 104 -21.46 -14.10 -1.27
CA VAL A 104 -22.36 -14.18 -2.45
C VAL A 104 -22.41 -12.86 -3.22
N GLU A 105 -22.24 -11.73 -2.52
CA GLU A 105 -22.40 -10.39 -3.10
C GLU A 105 -21.08 -9.81 -3.61
N LYS A 106 -21.13 -9.25 -4.82
CA LYS A 106 -20.04 -8.54 -5.49
C LYS A 106 -20.42 -7.08 -5.66
N SER A 107 -19.48 -6.18 -5.36
CA SER A 107 -19.59 -4.76 -5.71
C SER A 107 -19.54 -4.55 -7.23
N ASP A 108 -19.76 -3.31 -7.68
CA ASP A 108 -19.47 -2.91 -9.05
C ASP A 108 -17.96 -2.94 -9.33
N GLY A 109 -17.59 -3.48 -10.50
CA GLY A 109 -16.20 -3.62 -10.90
C GLY A 109 -15.61 -2.33 -11.44
N ILE A 110 -14.41 -1.96 -10.98
CA ILE A 110 -13.65 -0.85 -11.54
C ILE A 110 -12.66 -1.38 -12.57
N ASN A 111 -12.71 -0.82 -13.78
CA ASN A 111 -11.82 -1.18 -14.87
C ASN A 111 -10.58 -0.30 -14.88
N PHE A 112 -9.46 -0.94 -15.20
CA PHE A 112 -8.16 -0.30 -15.34
C PHE A 112 -7.54 -0.70 -16.67
N THR A 113 -6.90 0.26 -17.32
CA THR A 113 -6.16 0.05 -18.56
C THR A 113 -4.69 0.43 -18.37
N CYS A 114 -3.79 -0.45 -18.81
CA CYS A 114 -2.36 -0.17 -18.82
C CYS A 114 -1.98 0.80 -19.94
N ASN A 115 -1.39 1.93 -19.58
CA ASN A 115 -0.92 2.91 -20.56
C ASN A 115 0.29 2.43 -21.40
N SER A 116 0.98 1.38 -20.96
CA SER A 116 2.17 0.85 -21.65
C SER A 116 1.85 -0.27 -22.64
N CYS A 117 0.88 -1.15 -22.35
CA CYS A 117 0.56 -2.29 -23.21
C CYS A 117 -0.91 -2.38 -23.62
N GLY A 118 -1.78 -1.48 -23.14
CA GLY A 118 -3.21 -1.46 -23.47
C GLY A 118 -4.05 -2.53 -22.78
N GLU A 119 -3.42 -3.47 -22.06
CA GLU A 119 -4.15 -4.54 -21.38
C GLU A 119 -5.06 -4.01 -20.28
N LYS A 120 -6.18 -4.70 -20.11
CA LYS A 120 -7.22 -4.34 -19.16
C LYS A 120 -7.25 -5.29 -17.97
N LEU A 121 -7.61 -4.76 -16.82
CA LEU A 121 -7.95 -5.55 -15.64
C LEU A 121 -9.12 -4.92 -14.92
N THR A 122 -9.91 -5.75 -14.24
CA THR A 122 -11.07 -5.30 -13.48
C THR A 122 -10.91 -5.77 -12.04
N VAL A 123 -11.27 -4.90 -11.09
CA VAL A 123 -11.18 -5.19 -9.66
C VAL A 123 -12.57 -5.04 -9.02
N TRP A 124 -12.93 -5.97 -8.13
CA TRP A 124 -14.16 -5.96 -7.35
C TRP A 124 -13.85 -6.18 -5.87
N ALA A 125 -14.62 -5.58 -4.97
CA ALA A 125 -14.74 -6.03 -3.58
C ALA A 125 -15.86 -7.09 -3.43
N GLU A 126 -15.65 -8.07 -2.57
CA GLU A 126 -16.62 -9.13 -2.24
C GLU A 126 -17.23 -8.85 -0.85
N GLY A 127 -18.56 -8.83 -0.76
CA GLY A 127 -19.33 -8.63 0.48
C GLY A 127 -19.19 -7.25 1.12
N ARG A 128 -18.60 -6.26 0.42
CA ARG A 128 -18.42 -4.87 0.86
C ARG A 128 -18.35 -3.92 -0.33
N ASP A 129 -18.59 -2.64 -0.06
CA ASP A 129 -18.42 -1.57 -1.03
C ASP A 129 -16.94 -1.36 -1.40
N LEU A 130 -16.76 -0.93 -2.64
CA LEU A 130 -15.45 -0.69 -3.23
C LEU A 130 -14.99 0.75 -2.91
N ASN A 131 -13.79 0.87 -2.36
CA ASN A 131 -13.18 2.17 -2.08
C ASN A 131 -12.90 2.89 -3.41
N PRO A 132 -13.47 4.09 -3.62
CA PRO A 132 -13.32 4.83 -4.88
C PRO A 132 -11.88 5.24 -5.17
N ASN A 133 -11.03 5.31 -4.15
CA ASN A 133 -9.62 5.68 -4.24
C ASN A 133 -8.68 4.49 -4.50
N ILE A 134 -9.21 3.36 -5.00
CA ILE A 134 -8.38 2.24 -5.45
C ILE A 134 -7.38 2.70 -6.53
N GLU A 135 -6.15 2.20 -6.47
CA GLU A 135 -5.11 2.46 -7.46
C GLU A 135 -4.37 1.16 -7.75
N VAL A 136 -3.98 0.97 -9.01
CA VAL A 136 -3.20 -0.18 -9.45
C VAL A 136 -1.88 0.32 -9.99
N PHE A 137 -0.78 -0.03 -9.31
CA PHE A 137 0.55 0.54 -9.52
C PHE A 137 1.43 -0.27 -10.45
N SER A 138 1.07 -1.52 -10.74
CA SER A 138 1.80 -2.33 -11.71
C SER A 138 0.89 -3.09 -12.65
N CYS A 139 1.38 -3.33 -13.87
CA CYS A 139 0.71 -4.15 -14.86
C CYS A 139 1.19 -5.62 -14.75
N PRO A 140 0.29 -6.60 -14.57
CA PRO A 140 0.69 -8.01 -14.47
C PRO A 140 1.13 -8.63 -15.80
N PHE A 141 0.86 -7.94 -16.91
CA PHE A 141 1.20 -8.36 -18.27
C PHE A 141 2.59 -7.86 -18.69
N CYS A 142 2.76 -6.54 -18.78
CA CYS A 142 4.02 -5.94 -19.26
C CYS A 142 5.00 -5.60 -18.13
N GLY A 143 4.55 -5.53 -16.87
CA GLY A 143 5.42 -5.27 -15.71
C GLY A 143 5.74 -3.80 -15.48
N SER A 144 5.07 -2.88 -16.19
CA SER A 144 5.25 -1.45 -15.96
C SER A 144 4.85 -1.07 -14.54
N PHE A 145 5.69 -0.34 -13.80
CA PHE A 145 5.41 0.21 -12.47
C PHE A 145 4.82 1.62 -12.54
N LYS A 146 3.89 1.83 -13.47
CA LYS A 146 3.14 3.09 -13.60
C LYS A 146 1.69 2.84 -13.19
N PRO A 147 1.04 3.80 -12.51
CA PRO A 147 -0.38 3.70 -12.23
C PRO A 147 -1.19 3.43 -13.49
N LEU A 148 -2.07 2.43 -13.45
CA LEU A 148 -3.02 2.16 -14.51
C LEU A 148 -4.14 3.21 -14.50
N ARG A 149 -4.65 3.52 -15.69
CA ARG A 149 -5.74 4.49 -15.85
C ARG A 149 -7.08 3.83 -15.54
N LYS A 150 -7.87 4.42 -14.64
CA LYS A 150 -9.27 4.05 -14.43
C LYS A 150 -10.08 4.36 -15.69
N THR A 151 -11.00 3.46 -16.05
CA THR A 151 -11.83 3.53 -17.26
C THR A 151 -13.25 3.15 -16.96
#